data_AF-U2C570-F1
#
_entry.id   AF-U2C570-F1
#
_cell.length_a   1.000
_cell.length_b   1.000
_cell.length_c   1.000
_cell.angle_alpha   90.00
_cell.angle_beta   90.00
_cell.angle_gamma   90.00
#
_symmetry.space_group_name_H-M   'P 1'
#
loop_
_entity.id
_entity.type
_entity.pdbx_description
1 polymer ?
#
loop_
_entity_poly.entity_id
_entity_poly.type
_entity_poly.pdbx_seq_one_letter_code
_entity_poly.pdbx_strand_id
1 'polypeptide(L)'
;MHKWLSGNNNEHGKISLYSFSWLQNVDITNKGVKLRNGSYFTLNFYDVQQVKNVVKNILEQPEMFADARVVVDIRIQYTPLFSEKEPFGIEICPAHR
;
A
#
# COMPACT_ATOMS: atom_id res chain seq x y z
N MET A 1 7.02 0.94 -2.69
CA MET A 1 6.31 2.07 -2.05
C MET A 1 7.16 3.34 -2.01
N HIS A 2 8.38 3.36 -1.44
CA HIS A 2 9.25 4.56 -1.45
C HIS A 2 9.46 5.19 -2.84
N LYS A 3 9.47 4.38 -3.91
CA LYS A 3 9.47 4.83 -5.32
C LYS A 3 8.42 5.92 -5.60
N TRP A 4 7.23 5.80 -5.02
CA TRP A 4 6.11 6.71 -5.29
C TRP A 4 5.91 7.79 -4.22
N LEU A 5 6.61 7.71 -3.09
CA LEU A 5 6.45 8.68 -1.99
C LEU A 5 7.10 10.04 -2.26
N SER A 6 8.18 10.12 -3.06
CA SER A 6 8.71 11.36 -3.61
C SER A 6 10.01 11.13 -4.39
N GLY A 7 10.25 11.92 -5.44
CA GLY A 7 11.54 11.95 -6.15
C GLY A 7 12.69 12.56 -5.33
N ASN A 8 12.40 13.31 -4.26
CA ASN A 8 13.39 13.98 -3.39
C ASN A 8 13.38 13.49 -1.93
N ASN A 9 12.65 12.42 -1.61
CA ASN A 9 12.71 11.68 -0.33
C ASN A 9 12.77 12.54 0.96
N ASN A 10 12.02 13.65 1.01
CA ASN A 10 12.01 14.57 2.15
C ASN A 10 11.48 13.93 3.45
N GLU A 11 10.86 12.75 3.36
CA GLU A 11 10.32 11.98 4.48
C GLU A 11 11.35 10.98 5.05
N HIS A 12 12.50 10.81 4.42
CA HIS A 12 13.55 9.92 4.91
C HIS A 12 14.16 10.45 6.21
N GLY A 13 14.23 9.59 7.23
CA GLY A 13 14.76 9.95 8.54
C GLY A 13 13.81 10.78 9.41
N LYS A 14 12.57 11.02 8.95
CA LYS A 14 11.51 11.68 9.73
C LYS A 14 10.49 10.67 10.24
N ILE A 15 9.67 11.11 11.20
CA ILE A 15 8.52 10.33 11.66
C ILE A 15 7.63 10.02 10.45
N SER A 16 7.35 8.74 10.23
CA SER A 16 6.53 8.32 9.10
C SER A 16 5.06 8.63 9.38
N LEU A 17 4.48 9.54 8.59
CA LEU A 17 3.06 9.92 8.64
C LEU A 17 2.22 9.14 7.61
N TYR A 18 2.63 7.91 7.33
CA TYR A 18 1.97 6.99 6.41
C TYR A 18 2.15 5.54 6.87
N SER A 19 1.29 4.64 6.38
CA SER A 19 1.40 3.20 6.60
C SER A 19 0.93 2.42 5.37
N PHE A 20 1.23 1.12 5.33
CA PHE A 20 0.78 0.22 4.28
C PHE A 20 0.45 -1.17 4.84
N SER A 21 -0.52 -1.85 4.25
CA SER A 21 -0.89 -3.21 4.65
C SER A 21 0.08 -4.25 4.08
N TRP A 22 -0.05 -5.48 4.57
CA TRP A 22 0.47 -6.65 3.86
C TRP A 22 -0.18 -6.79 2.48
N LEU A 23 0.54 -7.43 1.57
CA LEU A 23 0.04 -7.75 0.24
C LEU A 23 -0.93 -8.92 0.31
N GLN A 24 -2.17 -8.67 -0.07
CA GLN A 24 -3.29 -9.60 0.01
C GLN A 24 -3.51 -10.33 -1.31
N ASN A 25 -4.25 -11.45 -1.24
CA ASN A 25 -4.57 -12.31 -2.38
C ASN A 25 -3.30 -12.83 -3.10
N VAL A 26 -2.36 -13.34 -2.30
CA VAL A 26 -1.10 -13.91 -2.78
C VAL A 26 -0.98 -15.38 -2.42
N ASP A 27 -0.14 -16.09 -3.16
CA ASP A 27 0.31 -17.44 -2.81
C ASP A 27 1.61 -17.36 -2.02
N ILE A 28 1.58 -17.89 -0.79
CA ILE A 28 2.81 -18.11 -0.02
C ILE A 28 3.37 -19.47 -0.42
N THR A 29 4.57 -19.46 -0.98
CA THR A 29 5.29 -20.67 -1.41
C THR A 29 6.58 -20.80 -0.62
N ASN A 30 7.21 -21.98 -0.68
CA ASN A 30 8.55 -22.19 -0.14
C ASN A 30 9.64 -21.30 -0.79
N LYS A 31 9.35 -20.67 -1.94
CA LYS A 31 10.25 -19.76 -2.65
C LYS A 31 9.91 -18.28 -2.43
N GLY A 32 8.93 -17.98 -1.57
CA GLY A 32 8.46 -16.63 -1.30
C GLY A 32 7.02 -16.40 -1.77
N VAL A 33 6.70 -15.14 -2.04
CA VAL A 33 5.33 -14.69 -2.34
C VAL A 33 5.11 -14.63 -3.85
N LYS A 34 4.08 -15.33 -4.35
CA LYS A 34 3.64 -15.28 -5.74
C LYS A 34 2.35 -14.46 -5.86
N LEU A 35 2.38 -13.45 -6.72
CA LEU A 35 1.22 -12.57 -6.94
C LEU A 35 0.17 -13.24 -7.83
N ARG A 36 -1.10 -13.01 -7.49
CA ARG A 36 -2.25 -13.37 -8.31
C ARG A 36 -2.84 -12.13 -8.98
N ASN A 37 -3.64 -12.34 -10.03
CA ASN A 37 -4.44 -11.25 -10.56
C ASN A 37 -5.41 -10.75 -9.48
N GLY A 38 -5.48 -9.44 -9.28
CA GLY A 38 -6.20 -8.83 -8.17
C GLY A 38 -5.51 -8.96 -6.82
N SER A 39 -4.18 -9.18 -6.77
CA SER A 39 -3.41 -8.91 -5.54
C SER A 39 -3.50 -7.43 -5.22
N TYR A 40 -3.64 -7.08 -3.94
CA TYR A 40 -3.81 -5.70 -3.52
C TYR A 40 -3.18 -5.45 -2.15
N PHE A 41 -2.94 -4.18 -1.86
CA PHE A 41 -2.54 -3.71 -0.54
C PHE A 41 -3.09 -2.29 -0.38
N THR A 42 -3.22 -1.83 0.87
CA THR A 42 -3.67 -0.48 1.17
C THR A 42 -2.49 0.43 1.48
N LEU A 43 -2.63 1.70 1.11
CA LEU A 43 -1.73 2.78 1.52
C LEU A 43 -2.57 3.80 2.29
N ASN A 44 -2.12 4.14 3.50
CA ASN A 44 -2.77 5.12 4.35
C ASN A 44 -1.83 6.29 4.59
N PHE A 45 -2.37 7.51 4.56
CA PHE A 45 -1.62 8.74 4.72
C PHE A 45 -2.33 9.67 5.68
N TYR A 46 -1.57 10.38 6.51
CA TYR A 46 -2.09 11.47 7.32
C TYR A 46 -2.41 12.72 6.48
N ASP A 47 -1.57 13.03 5.49
CA ASP A 47 -1.71 14.22 4.63
C ASP A 47 -2.27 13.86 3.25
N VAL A 48 -3.37 14.50 2.87
CA VAL A 48 -4.02 14.34 1.57
C VAL A 48 -3.13 14.74 0.39
N GLN A 49 -2.17 15.66 0.59
CA GLN A 49 -1.23 16.02 -0.48
C GLN A 49 -0.30 14.85 -0.81
N GLN A 50 0.09 14.05 0.18
CA GLN A 50 0.88 12.84 -0.06
C GLN A 50 0.08 11.82 -0.87
N VAL A 51 -1.22 11.66 -0.60
CA VAL A 51 -2.10 10.80 -1.40
C VAL A 51 -2.09 11.23 -2.87
N LYS A 52 -2.29 12.52 -3.15
CA LYS A 52 -2.30 13.06 -4.52
C LYS A 52 -0.99 12.79 -5.24
N ASN A 53 0.14 13.03 -4.57
CA ASN A 53 1.46 12.78 -5.12
C ASN A 53 1.69 11.31 -5.44
N VAL A 54 1.33 10.42 -4.52
CA VAL A 54 1.49 8.97 -4.70
C VAL A 54 0.60 8.46 -5.83
N VAL A 55 -0.67 8.86 -5.88
CA VAL A 55 -1.58 8.48 -6.98
C VAL A 55 -1.03 8.96 -8.31
N LYS A 56 -0.58 10.22 -8.40
CA LYS A 56 0.06 10.76 -9.61
C LYS A 56 1.27 9.91 -10.01
N ASN A 57 2.17 9.63 -9.08
CA ASN A 57 3.40 8.88 -9.35
C ASN A 57 3.14 7.42 -9.75
N ILE A 58 2.08 6.79 -9.21
CA ILE A 58 1.65 5.45 -9.64
C ILE A 58 1.12 5.52 -11.08
N LEU A 59 0.31 6.51 -11.43
CA LEU A 59 -0.21 6.66 -12.79
C LEU A 59 0.90 6.96 -13.81
N GLU A 60 1.92 7.71 -13.43
CA GLU A 60 3.08 8.00 -14.28
C GLU A 60 4.06 6.83 -14.38
N GLN A 61 4.24 6.05 -13.31
CA GLN A 61 5.16 4.91 -13.25
C GLN A 61 4.50 3.71 -12.55
N PRO A 62 3.60 3.01 -13.25
CA PRO A 62 2.74 2.01 -12.64
C PRO A 62 3.46 0.69 -12.37
N GLU A 63 4.71 0.51 -12.81
CA GLU A 63 5.45 -0.72 -12.56
C GLU A 63 5.87 -0.84 -11.09
N MET A 64 5.71 -2.05 -10.56
CA MET A 64 6.19 -2.45 -9.23
C MET A 64 7.55 -3.16 -9.33
N PHE A 65 8.13 -3.51 -8.18
CA PHE A 65 9.42 -4.18 -8.07
C PHE A 65 9.30 -5.70 -8.31
N ALA A 66 10.43 -6.37 -8.59
CA ALA A 66 10.54 -7.84 -8.69
C ALA A 66 9.56 -8.49 -9.68
N ASP A 67 9.48 -7.96 -10.90
CA ASP A 67 8.58 -8.42 -11.98
C ASP A 67 7.08 -8.40 -11.61
N ALA A 68 6.73 -7.80 -10.46
CA ALA A 68 5.36 -7.57 -10.06
C ALA A 68 4.72 -6.61 -11.07
N ARG A 69 3.58 -7.06 -11.63
CA ARG A 69 2.85 -6.38 -12.70
C ARG A 69 2.54 -4.91 -12.39
N VAL A 70 2.28 -4.18 -13.47
CA VAL A 70 1.67 -2.84 -13.54
C VAL A 70 0.47 -2.73 -12.58
N VAL A 71 0.41 -1.67 -11.80
CA VAL A 71 -0.80 -1.30 -11.04
C VAL A 71 -1.92 -1.00 -12.04
N VAL A 72 -2.99 -1.80 -12.00
CA VAL A 72 -4.10 -1.71 -12.96
C VAL A 72 -5.33 -0.98 -12.41
N ASP A 73 -5.42 -0.79 -11.10
CA ASP A 73 -6.57 -0.18 -10.43
C ASP A 73 -6.10 0.58 -9.17
N ILE A 74 -6.73 1.72 -8.90
CA ILE A 74 -6.51 2.52 -7.69
C ILE A 74 -7.88 2.90 -7.15
N ARG A 75 -8.16 2.54 -5.89
CA ARG A 75 -9.39 2.89 -5.20
C ARG A 75 -9.10 3.80 -4.03
N ILE A 76 -9.70 5.00 -4.04
CA ILE A 76 -9.58 5.96 -2.94
C ILE A 76 -10.74 5.72 -1.98
N GLN A 77 -10.41 5.52 -0.71
CA GLN A 77 -11.39 5.44 0.37
C GLN A 77 -11.31 6.72 1.21
N TYR A 78 -12.48 7.25 1.58
CA TYR A 78 -12.56 8.38 2.50
C TYR A 78 -12.32 7.92 3.94
N THR A 79 -11.74 8.80 4.75
CA THR A 79 -11.59 8.56 6.19
C THR A 79 -12.96 8.29 6.81
N PRO A 80 -13.16 7.13 7.47
CA PRO A 80 -14.42 6.84 8.13
C PRO A 80 -14.63 7.80 9.31
N LEU A 81 -15.88 8.05 9.66
CA LEU A 81 -16.21 8.75 10.89
C LEU A 81 -16.02 7.78 12.05
N PHE A 82 -15.09 8.08 12.94
CA PHE A 82 -14.85 7.31 14.15
C PHE A 82 -15.71 7.83 15.30
N SER A 83 -16.24 6.92 16.09
CA SER A 83 -16.89 7.20 17.38
C SER A 83 -15.90 7.15 18.54
N GLU A 84 -16.39 7.24 19.78
CA GLU A 84 -15.55 7.14 20.99
C GLU A 84 -14.79 5.80 21.10
N LYS A 85 -15.31 4.74 20.48
CA LYS A 85 -14.71 3.40 20.53
C LYS A 85 -14.88 2.67 19.22
N GLU A 86 -13.77 2.24 18.65
CA GLU A 86 -13.74 1.54 17.37
C GLU A 86 -12.91 0.26 17.48
N PRO A 87 -13.43 -0.90 17.05
CA PRO A 87 -12.64 -2.11 16.96
C PRO A 87 -11.71 -2.04 15.75
N PHE A 88 -10.42 -2.26 15.98
CA PHE A 88 -9.43 -2.36 14.91
C PHE A 88 -8.96 -3.80 14.76
N GLY A 89 -9.05 -4.34 13.55
CA GLY A 89 -8.49 -5.64 13.17
C GLY A 89 -7.20 -5.45 12.38
N ILE A 90 -6.25 -6.36 12.56
CA ILE A 90 -5.08 -6.45 11.69
C ILE A 90 -5.40 -7.50 10.61
N GLU A 91 -5.34 -7.09 9.35
CA GLU A 91 -5.34 -8.03 8.25
C GLU A 91 -3.96 -8.70 8.17
N ILE A 92 -3.91 -9.95 8.60
CA ILE A 92 -2.69 -10.77 8.56
C ILE A 92 -2.79 -11.68 7.34
N CYS A 93 -1.75 -11.71 6.50
CA CYS A 93 -1.66 -12.74 5.47
C CYS A 93 -1.64 -14.11 6.17
N PRO A 94 -2.59 -15.01 5.89
CA PRO A 94 -2.65 -16.29 6.56
C PRO A 94 -1.42 -17.12 6.17
N ALA A 95 -0.49 -17.28 7.11
CA ALA A 95 0.54 -18.30 7.01
C ALA A 95 -0.18 -19.65 6.99
N HIS A 96 0.05 -20.46 5.95
CA HIS A 96 -0.44 -21.83 5.94
C HIS A 96 0.15 -22.56 7.15
N ARG A 97 -0.75 -23.09 7.98
CA ARG A 97 -0.41 -24.00 9.09
C ARG A 97 -0.12 -25.39 8.54
#